data_AF-A0A7J3BRD3-F1
#
_entry.id   AF-A0A7J3BRD3-F1
#
_cell.length_a   1.000
_cell.length_b   1.000
_cell.length_c   1.000
_cell.angle_alpha   90.00
_cell.angle_beta   90.00
_cell.angle_gamma   90.00
#
_symmetry.space_group_name_H-M   'P 1'
#
loop_
_entity.id
_entity.type
_entity.pdbx_description
1 polymer ?
#
loop_
_entity_poly.entity_id
_entity_poly.type
_entity_poly.pdbx_seq_one_letter_code
_entity_poly.pdbx_strand_id
1 'polypeptide(L)' 'MRIMLQIKENKNIIIAFIIFFLLYVVSAVFYHYEEGWGYVDAAYFITATVTTIGYGDITPHTELGKIYTIVLAFTGISLA' A
#
# COMPACT_ATOMS: atom_id res chain seq x y z
N MET A 1 -22.33 26.37 9.06
CA MET A 1 -22.22 24.92 9.36
C MET A 1 -21.66 24.10 8.20
N ARG A 2 -22.21 24.18 6.96
CA ARG A 2 -21.73 23.40 5.80
C ARG A 2 -20.27 23.67 5.38
N ILE A 3 -19.82 24.92 5.42
CA ILE A 3 -18.42 25.29 5.07
C ILE A 3 -17.39 24.66 6.02
N MET A 4 -17.69 24.58 7.32
CA MET A 4 -16.80 23.96 8.30
C MET A 4 -16.70 22.43 8.11
N LEU A 5 -17.78 21.79 7.67
CA LEU A 5 -17.77 20.37 7.34
C LEU A 5 -16.88 20.09 6.11
N GLN A 6 -16.98 20.93 5.08
CA GLN A 6 -16.18 20.76 3.87
C GLN A 6 -14.67 20.97 4.11
N ILE A 7 -14.30 21.93 4.96
CA ILE A 7 -12.89 22.11 5.36
C ILE A 7 -12.38 20.90 6.16
N LYS A 8 -13.21 20.32 7.04
CA LYS A 8 -12.86 19.12 7.82
C LYS A 8 -12.69 17.89 6.92
N GLU A 9 -13.58 17.69 5.94
CA GLU A 9 -13.47 16.59 4.98
C GLU A 9 -12.23 16.71 4.11
N ASN A 10 -11.94 17.89 3.55
CA ASN A 10 -10.73 18.10 2.75
C ASN A 10 -9.46 17.78 3.53
N LYS A 11 -9.39 18.15 4.82
CA LYS A 11 -8.26 17.81 5.69
C LYS A 11 -8.13 16.31 5.90
N ASN A 12 -9.25 15.60 6.09
CA ASN A 12 -9.24 14.15 6.30
C ASN A 12 -8.77 13.39 5.04
N ILE A 13 -9.18 13.84 3.85
CA ILE A 13 -8.73 13.28 2.57
C ILE A 13 -7.21 13.42 2.44
N ILE A 14 -6.67 14.62 2.70
CA ILE A 14 -5.22 14.86 2.65
C ILE A 14 -4.47 13.95 3.63
N ILE A 15 -4.97 13.79 4.85
CA ILE A 15 -4.37 12.89 5.85
C ILE A 15 -4.38 11.44 5.36
N ALA A 16 -5.47 10.98 4.75
CA ALA A 16 -5.55 9.62 4.21
C ALA A 16 -4.51 9.38 3.09
N PHE A 17 -4.34 10.33 2.17
CA PHE A 17 -3.30 10.25 1.13
C PHE A 17 -1.88 10.21 1.71
N ILE A 18 -1.60 11.01 2.74
CA ILE A 18 -0.29 11.00 3.42
C ILE A 18 -0.03 9.65 4.08
N ILE A 19 -1.03 9.11 4.81
CA ILE A 19 -0.91 7.80 5.46
C ILE A 19 -0.68 6.71 4.42
N PHE A 20 -1.44 6.71 3.32
CA PHE A 20 -1.28 5.76 2.24
C PHE A 20 0.11 5.82 1.62
N PHE A 21 0.61 7.04 1.33
CA PHE A 21 1.96 7.23 0.80
C PHE A 21 3.04 6.71 1.77
N LEU A 22 2.89 6.97 3.07
CA LEU A 22 3.82 6.46 4.08
C LEU A 22 3.80 4.92 4.16
N LEU A 23 2.61 4.31 4.16
CA LEU A 23 2.46 2.85 4.14
C LEU A 23 3.07 2.23 2.87
N TYR A 24 2.93 2.90 1.72
CA TYR A 24 3.53 2.48 0.46
C TYR A 24 5.07 2.45 0.54
N VAL A 25 5.68 3.53 1.05
CA VAL A 25 7.14 3.60 1.23
C VAL A 25 7.63 2.54 2.22
N VAL A 26 6.93 2.37 3.35
CA VAL A 26 7.26 1.33 4.35
C VAL A 26 7.17 -0.07 3.73
N SER A 27 6.13 -0.34 2.93
CA SER A 27 5.97 -1.62 2.22
C SER A 27 7.13 -1.88 1.27
N ALA A 28 7.55 -0.86 0.51
CA ALA A 28 8.65 -1.01 -0.46
C ALA A 28 9.98 -1.32 0.23
N VAL A 29 10.24 -0.67 1.36
CA VAL A 29 11.41 -0.95 2.19
C VAL A 29 11.34 -2.35 2.81
N PHE A 30 10.16 -2.76 3.30
CA PHE A 30 9.95 -4.10 3.84
C PHE A 30 10.25 -5.20 2.83
N TYR A 31 9.68 -5.13 1.61
CA TYR A 31 9.95 -6.13 0.57
C TYR A 31 11.40 -6.11 0.07
N HIS A 32 12.05 -4.95 0.08
CA HIS A 32 13.48 -4.89 -0.23
C HIS A 32 14.32 -5.70 0.77
N TYR A 33 14.02 -5.61 2.07
CA TYR A 33 14.77 -6.32 3.09
C TYR A 33 14.36 -7.79 3.24
N GLU A 34 13.06 -8.10 3.21
CA GLU A 34 12.58 -9.47 3.43
C GLU A 34 12.64 -10.36 2.19
N GLU A 35 12.32 -9.81 1.01
CA GLU A 35 12.31 -10.59 -0.23
C GLU A 35 13.55 -10.33 -1.10
N GLY A 36 14.42 -9.38 -0.71
CA GLY A 36 15.62 -9.04 -1.47
C GLY A 36 15.35 -8.36 -2.81
N TRP A 37 14.12 -7.89 -3.05
CA TRP A 37 13.73 -7.27 -4.32
C TRP A 37 14.32 -5.88 -4.49
N GLY A 38 14.54 -5.46 -5.74
CA GLY A 38 14.81 -4.06 -6.02
C GLY A 38 13.62 -3.17 -5.62
N TYR A 39 13.86 -1.90 -5.29
CA TYR A 39 12.77 -0.97 -4.93
C TYR A 39 11.71 -0.82 -6.02
N VAL A 40 12.10 -0.94 -7.29
CA VAL A 40 11.17 -0.88 -8.44
C VAL A 40 10.27 -2.11 -8.47
N ASP A 41 10.83 -3.31 -8.27
CA ASP A 41 10.08 -4.56 -8.25
C ASP A 41 9.13 -4.62 -7.04
N ALA A 42 9.59 -4.14 -5.89
CA ALA A 42 8.76 -3.98 -4.70
C ALA A 42 7.59 -3.01 -4.96
N ALA A 43 7.87 -1.83 -5.53
CA ALA A 43 6.85 -0.84 -5.89
C ALA A 43 5.84 -1.40 -6.92
N TYR A 44 6.32 -2.14 -7.91
CA TYR A 44 5.48 -2.84 -8.88
C TYR A 44 4.55 -3.84 -8.21
N PHE A 45 5.09 -4.72 -7.35
CA PHE A 45 4.31 -5.72 -6.62
C PHE A 45 3.26 -5.08 -5.70
N ILE A 46 3.64 -4.04 -4.94
CA ILE A 46 2.72 -3.30 -4.06
C ILE A 46 1.59 -2.70 -4.88
N THR A 47 1.90 -1.99 -5.98
CA THR A 47 0.90 -1.38 -6.84
C THR A 47 -0.04 -2.45 -7.41
N ALA A 48 0.50 -3.52 -7.99
CA ALA A 48 -0.30 -4.61 -8.55
C ALA A 48 -1.21 -5.28 -7.51
N THR A 49 -0.76 -5.37 -6.25
CA THR A 49 -1.55 -5.93 -5.14
C THR A 49 -2.65 -4.97 -4.69
N VAL A 50 -2.33 -3.71 -4.43
CA VAL A 50 -3.27 -2.69 -3.93
C VAL A 50 -4.35 -2.38 -4.95
N THR A 51 -4.01 -2.32 -6.24
CA THR A 51 -4.98 -2.12 -7.33
C THR A 51 -5.67 -3.42 -7.75
N THR A 52 -5.38 -4.54 -7.08
CA THR A 52 -5.94 -5.87 -7.37
C THR A 52 -5.68 -6.38 -8.79
N ILE A 53 -4.67 -5.85 -9.49
CA ILE A 53 -4.29 -6.31 -10.83
C ILE A 53 -3.66 -7.70 -10.76
N GLY A 54 -2.73 -7.91 -9.81
CA GLY A 54 -2.21 -9.22 -9.43
C GLY A 54 -1.66 -10.10 -10.57
N TYR A 55 -0.64 -9.63 -11.29
CA TYR A 55 -0.05 -10.37 -12.42
C TYR A 55 0.57 -11.73 -12.06
N GLY A 56 1.05 -11.90 -10.82
CA GLY A 56 1.57 -13.17 -10.30
C GLY A 56 2.96 -13.57 -10.80
N ASP A 57 3.66 -12.67 -11.48
CA ASP A 57 5.04 -12.80 -11.96
C ASP A 57 6.08 -12.58 -10.84
N ILE A 58 5.78 -11.68 -9.91
CA ILE A 58 6.54 -11.48 -8.66
C ILE A 58 5.66 -11.91 -7.49
N THR A 59 6.19 -12.77 -6.62
CA THR A 59 5.45 -13.28 -5.45
C THR A 59 6.38 -13.46 -4.25
N PRO A 60 5.91 -13.17 -3.02
CA PRO A 60 6.72 -13.32 -1.82
C PRO A 60 6.98 -14.80 -1.53
N HIS A 61 8.23 -15.13 -1.24
CA HIS A 61 8.66 -16.48 -0.91
C HIS A 61 8.73 -16.71 0.60
N THR A 62 9.05 -15.65 1.35
CA THR A 62 9.17 -15.73 2.81
C THR A 62 7.80 -15.83 3.48
N GLU A 63 7.76 -16.46 4.66
CA GLU A 63 6.52 -16.54 5.44
C GLU A 63 6.04 -15.16 5.87
N LEU A 64 6.97 -14.29 6.29
CA LEU A 64 6.67 -12.92 6.68
C LEU A 64 6.17 -12.08 5.49
N GLY A 65 6.79 -12.22 4.32
CA GLY A 65 6.36 -11.57 3.09
C GLY A 65 4.92 -11.93 2.73
N LYS A 66 4.56 -13.22 2.81
CA LYS A 66 3.20 -13.69 2.57
C LYS A 66 2.19 -13.12 3.56
N ILE A 67 2.51 -13.15 4.87
CA ILE A 67 1.64 -12.58 5.91
C ILE A 67 1.46 -11.07 5.68
N TYR A 68 2.54 -10.37 5.36
CA TYR A 68 2.50 -8.94 5.08
C TYR A 68 1.64 -8.63 3.85
N THR A 69 1.77 -9.41 2.77
CA THR A 69 0.92 -9.27 1.58
C THR A 69 -0.57 -9.44 1.90
N ILE A 70 -0.93 -10.39 2.77
CA ILE A 70 -2.33 -10.57 3.21
C ILE A 70 -2.84 -9.30 3.90
N VAL A 71 -2.05 -8.70 4.80
CA VAL A 71 -2.42 -7.46 5.48
C VAL A 71 -2.51 -6.29 4.48
N LEU A 72 -1.55 -6.18 3.56
CA LEU A 72 -1.50 -5.15 2.53
C LEU A 72 -2.73 -5.22 1.60
N ALA A 73 -3.20 -6.42 1.25
CA ALA A 73 -4.37 -6.59 0.39
C ALA A 73 -5.65 -5.93 0.96
N PHE A 74 -5.84 -5.93 2.28
CA PHE A 74 -6.97 -5.23 2.92
C PHE A 74 -6.90 -3.71 2.78
N THR A 75 -5.70 -3.14 2.67
CA THR A 75 -5.51 -1.69 2.48
C THR A 75 -5.96 -1.23 1.09
N GLY A 76 -5.77 -2.08 0.07
CA GLY A 76 -6.24 -1.77 -1.29
C GLY A 76 -7.76 -1.76 -1.42
N ILE A 77 -8.44 -2.71 -0.77
CA ILE A 77 -9.90 -2.80 -0.77
C ILE A 77 -10.54 -1.58 -0.07
N SER A 78 -9.87 -1.01 0.95
CA SER A 78 -10.41 0.17 1.66
C SER A 78 -10.34 1.47 0.84
N LEU A 79 -9.52 1.51 -0.21
CA LEU A 79 -9.33 2.68 -1.06
C LEU A 79 -10.20 2.66 -2.34
N ALA A 80 -10.74 1.49 -2.70
CA ALA A 80 -11.61 1.26 -3.86
C ALA A 80 -13.10 1.45 -3.51
#